data_AF-A0A140K6G5-F1
#
_entry.id   AF-A0A140K6G5-F1
#
_cell.length_a   1.000
_cell.length_b   1.000
_cell.length_c   1.000
_cell.angle_alpha   90.00
_cell.angle_beta   90.00
_cell.angle_gamma   90.00
#
_symmetry.space_group_name_H-M   'P 1'
#
loop_
_entity.id
_entity.type
_entity.pdbx_description
1 polymer ?
#
loop_
_entity_poly.entity_id
_entity_poly.type
_entity_poly.pdbx_seq_one_letter_code
_entity_poly.pdbx_strand_id
1 'polypeptide(L)' 'MRLKSVSVVKIKTGMPTTEQLQSLYRVSYQLTYTMLQPIHLICIDNRTKNLYILAGYEEELEFQIKPNGEVI' A
#
# COMPACT_ATOMS: atom_id res chain seq x y z
N MET A 1 25.93 7.70 -5.16
CA MET A 1 24.48 7.84 -4.92
C MET A 1 24.12 6.90 -3.77
N ARG A 2 23.86 7.44 -2.58
CA ARG A 2 23.66 6.66 -1.35
C ARG A 2 22.16 6.47 -1.18
N LEU A 3 21.68 5.23 -1.28
CA LEU A 3 20.30 4.89 -0.95
C LEU A 3 20.08 5.26 0.52
N LYS A 4 19.34 6.33 0.78
CA LYS A 4 18.86 6.63 2.13
C LYS A 4 17.95 5.47 2.52
N SER A 5 18.19 4.93 3.71
CA SER A 5 17.44 3.85 4.34
C SER A 5 15.95 3.91 4.01
N VAL A 6 15.44 2.87 3.35
CA VAL A 6 14.01 2.62 3.27
C VAL A 6 13.56 2.32 4.70
N SER A 7 12.82 3.26 5.30
CA SER A 7 12.17 3.03 6.58
C SER A 7 11.19 1.88 6.40
N VAL A 8 11.49 0.72 6.97
CA VAL A 8 10.47 -0.33 7.15
C VAL A 8 9.46 0.27 8.13
N VAL A 9 8.37 0.83 7.59
CA VAL A 9 7.29 1.39 8.39
C VAL A 9 6.75 0.28 9.28
N LYS A 10 6.80 0.51 10.59
CA LYS A 10 6.41 -0.47 11.62
C LYS A 10 4.89 -0.68 11.54
N ILE A 11 4.46 -1.70 10.82
CA ILE A 11 3.05 -2.09 10.66
C ILE A 11 2.52 -2.50 12.04
N LYS A 12 1.48 -1.84 12.57
CA LYS A 12 0.65 -2.42 13.63
C LYS A 12 -0.23 -3.49 12.96
N THR A 13 0.16 -4.75 13.10
CA THR A 13 -0.26 -5.85 12.21
C THR A 13 -1.65 -6.40 12.49
N GLY A 14 -2.54 -6.26 11.50
CA GLY A 14 -3.47 -7.34 11.14
C GLY A 14 -2.85 -8.17 10.01
N MET A 15 -3.22 -9.44 9.86
CA MET A 15 -2.78 -10.25 8.72
C MET A 15 -3.64 -9.89 7.49
N PRO A 16 -3.06 -9.47 6.34
CA PRO A 16 -3.82 -9.28 5.12
C PRO A 16 -4.36 -10.61 4.58
N THR A 17 -5.50 -10.56 3.88
CA THR A 17 -6.02 -11.71 3.15
C THR A 17 -5.20 -11.97 1.87
N THR A 18 -5.34 -13.15 1.29
CA THR A 18 -4.70 -13.48 0.02
C THR A 18 -5.19 -12.56 -1.10
N GLU A 19 -6.49 -12.25 -1.12
CA GLU A 19 -7.12 -11.34 -2.08
C GLU A 19 -6.54 -9.92 -1.97
N GLN A 20 -6.35 -9.44 -0.73
CA GLN A 20 -5.71 -8.14 -0.49
C GLN A 20 -4.26 -8.11 -0.98
N LEU A 21 -3.49 -9.18 -0.76
CA LEU A 21 -2.10 -9.26 -1.22
C LEU A 21 -2.00 -9.25 -2.75
N GLN A 22 -2.91 -9.93 -3.44
CA GLN A 22 -2.96 -9.92 -4.90
C GLN A 22 -3.26 -8.54 -5.46
N SER A 23 -4.27 -7.85 -4.91
CA SER A 23 -4.60 -6.49 -5.31
C SER A 23 -3.49 -5.51 -4.94
N LEU A 24 -2.89 -5.64 -3.76
CA LEU A 24 -1.74 -4.85 -3.35
C LEU A 24 -0.59 -4.98 -4.34
N TYR A 25 -0.23 -6.19 -4.77
CA TYR A 25 0.82 -6.39 -5.77
C TYR A 25 0.52 -5.63 -7.07
N ARG A 26 -0.71 -5.72 -7.57
CA ARG A 26 -1.13 -5.04 -8.82
C ARG A 26 -1.03 -3.52 -8.69
N VAL A 27 -1.59 -2.95 -7.62
CA VAL A 27 -1.57 -1.50 -7.37
C VAL A 27 -0.13 -1.02 -7.17
N SER A 28 0.66 -1.72 -6.37
CA SER A 28 2.06 -1.35 -6.09
C SER A 28 2.91 -1.39 -7.36
N TYR A 29 2.71 -2.41 -8.20
CA TYR A 29 3.38 -2.53 -9.49
C TYR A 29 3.01 -1.38 -10.41
N GLN A 30 1.72 -1.06 -10.54
CA GLN A 30 1.27 0.07 -11.36
C GLN A 30 1.87 1.40 -10.88
N LEU A 31 1.82 1.66 -9.57
CA LEU A 31 2.38 2.88 -8.98
C LEU A 31 3.88 2.99 -9.24
N THR A 32 4.65 1.95 -8.93
CA THR A 32 6.11 2.01 -8.95
C THR A 32 6.72 1.80 -10.33
N TYR A 33 6.15 0.93 -11.16
CA TYR A 33 6.72 0.54 -12.45
C TYR A 33 6.12 1.32 -13.62
N THR A 34 4.81 1.55 -13.61
CA THR A 34 4.12 2.24 -14.72
C THR A 34 4.05 3.74 -14.50
N MET A 35 3.76 4.19 -13.27
CA MET A 35 3.52 5.60 -12.97
C MET A 35 4.70 6.31 -12.30
N LEU A 36 5.72 5.55 -11.88
CA LEU A 36 6.91 6.03 -11.15
C LEU A 36 6.58 6.85 -9.88
N GLN A 37 5.44 6.58 -9.26
CA GLN A 37 4.97 7.24 -8.05
C GLN A 37 5.59 6.58 -6.80
N PRO A 38 6.04 7.36 -5.80
CA PRO A 38 6.50 6.81 -4.54
C PRO A 38 5.31 6.24 -3.73
N ILE A 39 5.59 5.19 -2.96
CA ILE A 39 4.66 4.67 -1.94
C ILE A 39 5.23 5.05 -0.58
N HIS A 40 4.44 5.74 0.22
CA HIS A 40 4.85 6.27 1.53
C HIS A 40 4.39 5.37 2.67
N LEU A 41 3.17 4.83 2.57
CA LEU A 41 2.57 4.02 3.62
C LEU A 41 1.75 2.88 3.01
N ILE A 42 1.88 1.71 3.62
CA ILE A 42 0.94 0.60 3.47
C ILE A 42 0.57 0.14 4.88
N CYS A 43 -0.71 0.15 5.23
CA CYS A 43 -1.18 -0.26 6.55
C CYS A 43 -2.52 -1.00 6.49
N ILE A 44 -2.81 -1.80 7.52
CA ILE A 44 -4.13 -2.43 7.67
C ILE A 44 -4.81 -1.80 8.88
N ASP A 45 -6.03 -1.31 8.69
CA ASP A 45 -6.88 -0.89 9.80
C ASP A 45 -7.40 -2.12 10.54
N ASN A 46 -7.06 -2.23 11.83
CA ASN A 46 -7.48 -3.36 12.65
C ASN A 46 -8.99 -3.43 12.91
N ARG A 47 -9.72 -2.31 12.81
CA ARG A 47 -11.17 -2.26 13.01
C ARG A 47 -11.92 -2.73 11.77
N THR A 48 -11.56 -2.22 10.59
CA THR A 48 -12.25 -2.52 9.32
C THR A 48 -11.63 -3.66 8.53
N LYS A 49 -10.37 -4.02 8.84
CA LYS A 49 -9.53 -4.96 8.08
C LYS A 49 -9.22 -4.51 6.66
N ASN A 50 -9.50 -3.26 6.32
CA ASN A 50 -9.11 -2.67 5.04
C ASN A 50 -7.59 -2.39 5.04
N LEU A 51 -6.97 -2.57 3.89
CA LEU A 51 -5.59 -2.20 3.63
C LEU A 51 -5.58 -0.85 2.93
N TYR A 52 -4.79 0.10 3.40
CA TYR A 52 -4.65 1.42 2.80
C TYR A 52 -3.25 1.58 2.20
N ILE A 53 -3.18 2.30 1.09
CA ILE A 53 -1.94 2.67 0.41
C ILE A 53 -1.95 4.19 0.23
N LEU A 54 -0.92 4.85 0.75
CA LEU A 54 -0.66 6.27 0.52
C LEU A 54 0.55 6.41 -0.42
N ALA A 55 0.37 7.11 -1.52
CA ALA A 55 1.33 7.24 -2.60
C ALA A 55 1.23 8.62 -3.28
N GLY A 56 2.08 8.88 -4.26
CA GLY A 56 2.14 10.16 -4.98
C GLY A 56 3.22 11.09 -4.44
N TYR A 57 3.69 12.06 -5.21
CA TYR A 57 4.81 12.91 -4.79
C TYR A 57 4.46 13.83 -3.61
N GLU A 58 3.19 14.18 -3.47
CA GLU A 58 2.62 15.03 -2.42
C GLU A 58 1.57 14.28 -1.59
N GLU A 59 1.65 12.94 -1.52
CA GLU A 59 0.70 12.07 -0.79
C GLU A 59 -0.75 12.21 -1.29
N GLU A 60 -0.93 12.59 -2.55
CA GLU A 60 -2.21 12.88 -3.18
C GLU A 60 -2.99 11.65 -3.62
N LEU A 61 -2.36 10.47 -3.63
CA LEU A 61 -2.98 9.21 -4.02
C LEU A 61 -3.25 8.34 -2.79
N GLU A 62 -4.53 8.11 -2.53
CA GLU A 62 -4.99 7.20 -1.48
C GLU A 62 -5.81 6.06 -2.11
N PHE A 63 -5.48 4.84 -1.73
CA PHE A 63 -6.22 3.64 -2.14
C PHE A 63 -6.63 2.83 -0.93
N GLN A 64 -7.77 2.18 -1.03
CA GLN A 64 -8.30 1.27 -0.04
C GLN A 64 -8.57 -0.10 -0.67
N ILE A 65 -7.99 -1.16 -0.12
CA ILE A 65 -8.26 -2.55 -0.49
C ILE A 65 -9.06 -3.24 0.61
N LYS A 66 -10.32 -3.56 0.31
CA LYS A 66 -11.19 -4.33 1.21
C LYS A 66 -10.69 -5.78 1.39
N PRO A 67 -11.13 -6.52 2.42
CA PRO A 67 -10.73 -7.92 2.64
C PRO A 67 -10.99 -8.87 1.45
N ASN A 68 -11.96 -8.57 0.59
CA ASN A 68 -12.27 -9.32 -0.63
C ASN A 68 -11.37 -8.96 -1.82
N GLY A 69 -10.38 -8.07 -1.64
CA GLY A 69 -9.47 -7.61 -2.70
C GLY A 69 -10.02 -6.48 -3.57
N GLU A 70 -11.23 -5.98 -3.32
CA GLU A 70 -11.77 -4.81 -4.03
C GLU A 70 -10.97 -3.56 -3.71
N VAL A 71 -10.55 -2.83 -4.74
CA VAL A 71 -9.80 -1.57 -4.63
C VAL A 71 -10.75 -0.39 -4.83
N ILE A 72 -10.72 0.57 -3.92
CA ILE A 72 -11.44 1.85 -3.95
C ILE A 72 -10.40 2.97 -3.95
#